data_AF-A0A183B7H2-F1
#
_entry.id   AF-A0A183B7H2-F1
#
_cell.length_a   1.000
_cell.length_b   1.000
_cell.length_c   1.000
_cell.angle_alpha   90.00
_cell.angle_beta   90.00
_cell.angle_gamma   90.00
#
_symmetry.space_group_name_H-M   'P 1'
#
loop_
_entity.id
_entity.type
_entity.pdbx_description
1 polymer ?
#
loop_
_entity_poly.entity_id
_entity_poly.type
_entity_poly.pdbx_seq_one_letter_code
_entity_poly.pdbx_strand_id
1 'polypeptide(L)'
;MSFLLEEALDGLKKVRELQDLRDDSARWSELPRQQQIARMGELEQHERQVRSYLTLANQTVSMLYHLTSEIRGPFLRPEIVDKLAAMLNFNLVQLCGPRCSSLKVRNPESYGWAPKTLLAQLVAIYRHLDSEDGQFALALSKDERCFSRSLFDCACVLMSRHRIQTPEELERFARLGAKLDVVKLHSLKHEPKNTLRDEREAWWTLRAVEVESSAECGNTRQLIRPTGPKRR
;
A
#
# COMPACT_ATOMS: atom_id res chain seq x y z
N MET A 1 -5.46 2.90 9.35
CA MET A 1 -5.83 1.52 8.97
C MET A 1 -4.62 0.60 8.88
N SER A 2 -3.64 0.88 7.99
CA SER A 2 -2.44 0.03 7.81
C SER A 2 -1.75 -0.42 9.10
N PHE A 3 -1.50 0.53 10.02
CA PHE A 3 -0.93 0.26 11.34
C PHE A 3 -1.78 -0.72 12.18
N LEU A 4 -3.11 -0.60 12.13
CA LEU A 4 -4.01 -1.43 12.96
C LEU A 4 -3.93 -2.90 12.58
N LEU A 5 -3.94 -3.21 11.28
CA LEU A 5 -3.86 -4.58 10.80
C LEU A 5 -2.47 -5.17 11.04
N GLU A 6 -1.42 -4.37 10.83
CA GLU A 6 -0.04 -4.76 11.10
C GLU A 6 0.17 -5.12 12.58
N GLU A 7 -0.17 -4.22 13.50
CA GLU A 7 -0.05 -4.47 14.94
C GLU A 7 -0.94 -5.62 15.41
N ALA A 8 -2.15 -5.78 14.82
CA ALA A 8 -3.00 -6.91 15.12
C ALA A 8 -2.38 -8.25 14.71
N LEU A 9 -1.74 -8.33 13.53
CA LEU A 9 -1.07 -9.55 13.06
C LEU A 9 0.13 -9.91 13.94
N ASP A 10 0.95 -8.92 14.32
CA ASP A 10 2.09 -9.14 15.20
C ASP A 10 1.65 -9.52 16.62
N GLY A 11 0.64 -8.84 17.15
CA GLY A 11 0.02 -9.18 18.42
C GLY A 11 -0.56 -10.59 18.42
N LEU A 12 -1.28 -10.99 17.37
CA LEU A 12 -1.82 -12.36 17.24
C LEU A 12 -0.72 -13.42 17.19
N LYS A 13 0.41 -13.12 16.53
CA LYS A 13 1.58 -14.00 16.54
C LYS A 13 2.12 -14.16 17.95
N LYS A 14 2.24 -13.07 18.72
CA LYS A 14 2.68 -13.12 20.12
C LYS A 14 1.70 -13.85 21.05
N VAL A 15 0.41 -13.61 20.89
CA VAL A 15 -0.64 -14.35 21.60
C VAL A 15 -0.46 -15.85 21.36
N ARG A 16 -0.28 -16.27 20.10
CA ARG A 16 -0.06 -17.68 19.77
C ARG A 16 1.21 -18.24 20.42
N GLU A 17 2.34 -17.55 20.31
CA GLU A 17 3.60 -17.99 20.91
C GLU A 17 3.49 -18.19 22.44
N LEU A 18 2.81 -17.26 23.13
CA LEU A 18 2.58 -17.33 24.58
C LEU A 18 1.58 -18.43 24.96
N GLN A 19 0.51 -18.62 24.17
CA GLN A 19 -0.42 -19.74 24.35
C GLN A 19 0.26 -21.09 24.15
N ASP A 20 1.08 -21.23 23.11
CA ASP A 20 1.84 -22.46 22.83
C ASP A 20 2.83 -22.76 23.98
N LEU A 21 3.51 -21.73 24.52
CA LEU A 21 4.39 -21.89 25.69
C LEU A 21 3.64 -22.30 26.96
N ARG A 22 2.46 -21.72 27.21
CA ARG A 22 1.63 -22.04 28.38
C ARG A 22 1.10 -23.48 28.33
N ASP A 23 0.72 -23.94 27.14
CA ASP A 23 0.12 -25.26 26.96
C ASP A 23 1.18 -26.38 26.90
N ASP A 24 2.44 -26.05 26.61
CA ASP A 24 3.58 -26.95 26.79
C ASP A 24 3.90 -27.08 28.29
N SER A 25 3.22 -28.02 28.96
CA SER A 25 3.33 -28.23 30.41
C SER A 25 4.77 -28.50 30.87
N ALA A 26 5.60 -29.15 30.05
CA ALA A 26 6.99 -29.44 30.40
C ALA A 26 7.81 -28.15 30.46
N ARG A 27 7.79 -27.36 29.38
CA ARG A 27 8.51 -26.07 29.34
C ARG A 27 7.93 -25.04 30.30
N TRP A 28 6.62 -25.06 30.51
CA TRP A 28 5.96 -24.13 31.43
C TRP A 28 6.38 -24.37 32.88
N SER A 29 6.40 -25.63 33.33
CA SER A 29 6.77 -25.99 34.70
C SER A 29 8.25 -25.73 35.02
N GLU A 30 9.13 -25.70 34.02
CA GLU A 30 10.55 -25.33 34.19
C GLU A 30 10.74 -23.82 34.50
N LEU A 31 9.79 -22.97 34.11
CA LEU A 31 9.90 -21.53 34.32
C LEU A 31 9.68 -21.18 35.81
N PRO A 32 10.47 -20.25 36.39
CA PRO A 32 10.19 -19.71 37.71
C PRO A 32 8.81 -19.07 37.79
N ARG A 33 8.14 -19.18 38.94
CA ARG A 33 6.78 -18.66 39.16
C ARG A 33 6.61 -17.19 38.77
N GLN A 34 7.63 -16.35 39.03
CA GLN A 34 7.60 -14.94 38.64
C GLN A 34 7.56 -14.75 37.12
N GLN A 35 8.29 -15.59 36.36
CA GLN A 35 8.26 -15.56 34.90
C GLN A 35 6.93 -16.07 34.36
N GLN A 36 6.35 -17.12 34.95
CA GLN A 36 5.01 -17.60 34.59
C GLN A 36 3.95 -16.49 34.72
N ILE A 37 3.95 -15.76 35.84
CA ILE A 37 3.05 -14.63 36.08
C ILE A 37 3.28 -13.52 35.05
N ALA A 38 4.55 -13.18 34.76
CA ALA A 38 4.88 -12.17 33.77
C ALA A 38 4.39 -12.55 32.36
N ARG A 39 4.59 -13.81 31.94
CA ARG A 39 4.12 -14.31 30.63
C ARG A 39 2.61 -14.34 30.51
N MET A 40 1.90 -14.68 31.59
CA MET A 40 0.44 -14.59 31.63
C MET A 40 -0.04 -13.14 31.51
N GLY A 41 0.61 -12.20 32.21
CA GLY A 41 0.29 -10.77 32.09
C GLY A 41 0.55 -10.22 30.68
N GLU A 42 1.67 -10.63 30.05
CA GLU A 42 2.02 -10.30 28.66
C GLU A 42 0.97 -10.83 27.68
N LEU A 43 0.53 -12.09 27.87
CA LEU A 43 -0.53 -12.70 27.07
C LEU A 43 -1.82 -11.90 27.16
N GLU A 44 -2.31 -11.64 28.37
CA GLU A 44 -3.54 -10.85 28.57
C GLU A 44 -3.46 -9.45 27.95
N GLN A 45 -2.30 -8.80 28.05
CA GLN A 45 -2.08 -7.49 27.46
C GLN A 45 -2.19 -7.56 25.93
N HIS A 46 -1.48 -8.49 25.28
CA HIS A 46 -1.54 -8.63 23.84
C HIS A 46 -2.94 -9.03 23.36
N GLU A 47 -3.64 -9.90 24.08
CA GLU A 47 -5.02 -10.26 23.75
C GLU A 47 -5.96 -9.05 23.78
N ARG A 48 -5.84 -8.18 24.80
CA ARG A 48 -6.63 -6.93 24.86
C ARG A 48 -6.30 -5.98 23.72
N GLN A 49 -5.02 -5.79 23.42
CA GLN A 49 -4.56 -4.91 22.33
C GLN A 49 -5.06 -5.38 20.97
N VAL A 50 -4.89 -6.67 20.67
CA VAL A 50 -5.35 -7.28 19.41
C VAL A 50 -6.85 -7.11 19.23
N ARG A 51 -7.66 -7.37 20.27
CA ARG A 51 -9.13 -7.14 20.21
C ARG A 51 -9.44 -5.70 19.81
N SER A 52 -8.81 -4.72 20.46
CA SER A 52 -9.02 -3.31 20.17
C SER A 52 -8.63 -2.94 18.73
N TYR A 53 -7.45 -3.37 18.28
CA TYR A 53 -6.98 -3.09 16.92
C TYR A 53 -7.87 -3.72 15.86
N LEU A 54 -8.30 -4.98 16.05
CA LEU A 54 -9.17 -5.67 15.11
C LEU A 54 -10.57 -5.09 15.09
N THR A 55 -11.14 -4.71 16.24
CA THR A 55 -12.43 -4.01 16.29
C THR A 55 -12.36 -2.73 15.45
N LEU A 56 -11.34 -1.90 15.66
CA LEU A 56 -11.20 -0.64 14.94
C LEU A 56 -10.91 -0.87 13.45
N ALA A 57 -10.07 -1.84 13.11
CA ALA A 57 -9.74 -2.20 11.74
C ALA A 57 -11.01 -2.66 10.97
N ASN A 58 -11.78 -3.57 11.56
CA ASN A 58 -13.02 -4.08 10.98
C ASN A 58 -14.06 -2.97 10.79
N GLN A 59 -14.26 -2.11 11.80
CA GLN A 59 -15.17 -0.96 11.70
C GLN A 59 -14.73 0.02 10.60
N THR A 60 -13.42 0.29 10.52
CA THR A 60 -12.85 1.20 9.50
C THR A 60 -13.08 0.68 8.10
N VAL A 61 -12.77 -0.61 7.84
CA VAL A 61 -12.96 -1.21 6.51
C VAL A 61 -14.44 -1.34 6.19
N SER A 62 -15.28 -1.73 7.15
CA SER A 62 -16.72 -1.79 6.94
C SER A 62 -17.29 -0.42 6.57
N MET A 63 -16.96 0.64 7.31
CA MET A 63 -17.38 2.00 6.97
C MET A 63 -16.91 2.42 5.58
N LEU A 64 -15.62 2.20 5.26
CA LEU A 64 -15.08 2.54 3.94
C LEU A 64 -15.76 1.76 2.82
N TYR A 65 -16.06 0.47 3.02
CA TYR A 65 -16.80 -0.36 2.09
C TYR A 65 -18.18 0.24 1.77
N HIS A 66 -18.96 0.60 2.80
CA HIS A 66 -20.29 1.18 2.61
C HIS A 66 -20.22 2.58 1.98
N LEU A 67 -19.27 3.43 2.38
CA LEU A 67 -19.16 4.77 1.79
C LEU A 67 -18.76 4.70 0.31
N THR A 68 -17.84 3.80 -0.05
CA THR A 68 -17.37 3.67 -1.43
C THR A 68 -18.39 3.02 -2.36
N SER A 69 -19.33 2.21 -1.84
CA SER A 69 -20.43 1.68 -2.66
C SER A 69 -21.39 2.77 -3.10
N GLU A 70 -21.64 3.77 -2.24
CA GLU A 70 -22.59 4.84 -2.50
C GLU A 70 -21.95 6.06 -3.18
N ILE A 71 -20.78 6.51 -2.72
CA ILE A 71 -20.17 7.79 -3.14
C ILE A 71 -18.69 7.64 -3.47
N ARG A 72 -18.36 7.55 -4.77
CA ARG A 72 -16.98 7.38 -5.25
C ARG A 72 -16.19 8.69 -5.33
N GLY A 73 -16.85 9.77 -5.79
CA GLY A 73 -16.21 11.05 -6.13
C GLY A 73 -15.27 11.62 -5.08
N PRO A 74 -15.65 11.67 -3.78
CA PRO A 74 -14.77 12.17 -2.73
C PRO A 74 -13.47 11.38 -2.58
N PHE A 75 -13.48 10.06 -2.78
CA PHE A 75 -12.30 9.20 -2.63
C PHE A 75 -11.35 9.25 -3.82
N LEU A 76 -11.86 9.67 -4.99
CA LEU A 76 -11.08 9.83 -6.21
C LEU A 76 -10.43 11.22 -6.32
N ARG A 77 -10.64 12.11 -5.34
CA ARG A 77 -9.98 13.41 -5.34
C ARG A 77 -8.44 13.27 -5.20
N PRO A 78 -7.64 14.14 -5.86
CA PRO A 78 -6.18 14.02 -5.88
C PRO A 78 -5.55 14.07 -4.48
N GLU A 79 -6.18 14.73 -3.50
CA GLU A 79 -5.67 14.82 -2.13
C GLU A 79 -5.80 13.51 -1.33
N ILE A 80 -6.67 12.60 -1.80
CA ILE A 80 -7.09 11.37 -1.11
C ILE A 80 -6.64 10.13 -1.88
N VAL A 81 -6.83 10.10 -3.20
CA VAL A 81 -6.75 8.88 -4.03
C VAL A 81 -5.40 8.16 -3.90
N ASP A 82 -4.29 8.88 -3.96
CA ASP A 82 -2.95 8.28 -3.86
C ASP A 82 -2.68 7.70 -2.46
N LYS A 83 -3.15 8.37 -1.39
CA LYS A 83 -3.02 7.89 -0.01
C LYS A 83 -3.90 6.67 0.24
N LEU A 84 -5.12 6.69 -0.31
CA LEU A 84 -6.07 5.61 -0.20
C LEU A 84 -5.56 4.37 -0.94
N ALA A 85 -5.08 4.54 -2.18
CA ALA A 85 -4.45 3.50 -2.97
C ALA A 85 -3.28 2.84 -2.23
N ALA A 86 -2.34 3.63 -1.70
CA ALA A 86 -1.22 3.11 -0.92
C ALA A 86 -1.67 2.36 0.34
N MET A 87 -2.69 2.88 1.04
CA MET A 87 -3.28 2.21 2.21
C MET A 87 -3.89 0.86 1.83
N LEU A 88 -4.70 0.82 0.77
CA LEU A 88 -5.32 -0.41 0.30
C LEU A 88 -4.29 -1.45 -0.14
N ASN A 89 -3.26 -1.04 -0.91
CA ASN A 89 -2.19 -1.94 -1.38
C ASN A 89 -1.44 -2.55 -0.20
N PHE A 90 -1.06 -1.73 0.78
CA PHE A 90 -0.38 -2.20 1.98
C PHE A 90 -1.22 -3.24 2.74
N ASN A 91 -2.52 -2.98 2.96
CA ASN A 91 -3.39 -3.94 3.65
C ASN A 91 -3.58 -5.23 2.83
N LEU A 92 -3.64 -5.13 1.50
CA LEU A 92 -3.72 -6.30 0.63
C LEU A 92 -2.46 -7.17 0.73
N VAL A 93 -1.26 -6.54 0.78
CA VAL A 93 0.01 -7.25 1.04
C VAL A 93 -0.04 -8.00 2.37
N GLN A 94 -0.53 -7.37 3.45
CA GLN A 94 -0.61 -8.04 4.75
C GLN A 94 -1.53 -9.28 4.71
N LEU A 95 -2.70 -9.18 4.07
CA LEU A 95 -3.70 -10.26 4.00
C LEU A 95 -3.31 -11.39 3.05
N CYS A 96 -2.68 -11.07 1.92
CA CYS A 96 -2.22 -12.06 0.95
C CYS A 96 -0.81 -12.59 1.24
N GLY A 97 -0.09 -11.97 2.17
CA GLY A 97 1.29 -12.28 2.49
C GLY A 97 1.49 -13.48 3.43
N PRO A 98 2.76 -13.86 3.66
CA PRO A 98 3.12 -14.94 4.57
C PRO A 98 2.70 -14.65 6.02
N ARG A 99 2.63 -13.37 6.43
CA ARG A 99 2.24 -12.97 7.79
C ARG A 99 0.82 -13.43 8.14
N CYS A 100 -0.14 -13.23 7.25
CA CYS A 100 -1.51 -13.69 7.46
C CYS A 100 -1.67 -15.18 7.17
N SER A 101 -1.07 -15.70 6.08
CA SER A 101 -1.29 -17.10 5.66
C SER A 101 -0.65 -18.16 6.58
N SER A 102 0.41 -17.82 7.31
CA SER A 102 1.06 -18.74 8.28
C SER A 102 0.45 -18.67 9.69
N LEU A 103 -0.39 -17.67 9.95
CA LEU A 103 -0.96 -17.39 11.25
C LEU A 103 -2.15 -18.31 11.54
N LYS A 104 -2.01 -19.18 12.54
CA LYS A 104 -3.09 -19.99 13.09
C LYS A 104 -3.52 -19.40 14.42
N VAL A 105 -4.69 -18.77 14.44
CA VAL A 105 -5.26 -18.17 15.65
C VAL A 105 -6.22 -19.16 16.29
N ARG A 106 -6.05 -19.41 17.59
CA ARG A 106 -7.00 -20.20 18.38
C ARG A 106 -8.19 -19.31 18.75
N ASN A 107 -9.41 -19.82 18.63
CA ASN A 107 -10.63 -19.05 18.89
C ASN A 107 -10.62 -17.64 18.23
N PRO A 108 -10.47 -17.56 16.89
CA PRO A 108 -10.29 -16.30 16.18
C PRO A 108 -11.45 -15.31 16.38
N GLU A 109 -12.67 -15.82 16.59
CA GLU A 109 -13.86 -15.00 16.83
C GLU A 109 -13.75 -14.16 18.11
N SER A 110 -13.08 -14.67 19.16
CA SER A 110 -12.86 -13.93 20.42
C SER A 110 -11.99 -12.69 20.26
N TYR A 111 -11.27 -12.58 19.14
CA TYR A 111 -10.47 -11.41 18.78
C TYR A 111 -11.13 -10.57 17.67
N GLY A 112 -12.24 -11.03 17.08
CA GLY A 112 -12.80 -10.43 15.85
C GLY A 112 -11.93 -10.69 14.61
N TRP A 113 -11.11 -11.76 14.62
CA TRP A 113 -10.23 -12.09 13.51
C TRP A 113 -10.98 -12.85 12.41
N ALA A 114 -11.38 -12.15 11.35
CA ALA A 114 -12.08 -12.71 10.19
C ALA A 114 -11.37 -12.31 8.88
N PRO A 115 -10.18 -12.87 8.57
CA PRO A 115 -9.34 -12.42 7.46
C PRO A 115 -10.02 -12.57 6.09
N LYS A 116 -10.88 -13.58 5.93
CA LYS A 116 -11.64 -13.80 4.69
C LYS A 116 -12.63 -12.66 4.44
N THR A 117 -13.40 -12.29 5.46
CA THR A 117 -14.36 -11.18 5.40
C THR A 117 -13.66 -9.86 5.16
N LEU A 118 -12.55 -9.63 5.89
CA LEU A 118 -11.76 -8.41 5.75
C LEU A 118 -11.18 -8.29 4.33
N LEU A 119 -10.65 -9.38 3.75
CA LEU A 119 -10.17 -9.41 2.38
C LEU A 119 -11.30 -9.16 1.37
N ALA A 120 -12.47 -9.77 1.57
CA ALA A 120 -13.63 -9.59 0.69
C ALA A 120 -14.06 -8.12 0.61
N GLN A 121 -14.18 -7.45 1.77
CA GLN A 121 -14.56 -6.04 1.86
C GLN A 121 -13.46 -5.15 1.27
N LEU A 122 -12.19 -5.43 1.57
CA LEU A 122 -11.07 -4.69 1.04
C LEU A 122 -11.06 -4.75 -0.49
N VAL A 123 -11.15 -5.93 -1.10
CA VAL A 123 -11.19 -6.11 -2.56
C VAL A 123 -12.44 -5.49 -3.18
N ALA A 124 -13.58 -5.51 -2.49
CA ALA A 124 -14.77 -4.81 -2.97
C ALA A 124 -14.56 -3.29 -3.03
N ILE A 125 -13.84 -2.68 -2.07
CA ILE A 125 -13.48 -1.25 -2.14
C ILE A 125 -12.68 -0.94 -3.41
N TYR A 126 -11.73 -1.81 -3.82
CA TYR A 126 -11.03 -1.63 -5.09
C TYR A 126 -11.99 -1.59 -6.28
N ARG A 127 -12.98 -2.49 -6.31
CA ARG A 127 -13.98 -2.56 -7.38
C ARG A 127 -14.96 -1.39 -7.35
N HIS A 128 -15.30 -0.88 -6.17
CA HIS A 128 -16.12 0.32 -6.04
C HIS A 128 -15.42 1.54 -6.63
N LEU A 129 -14.11 1.66 -6.40
CA LEU A 129 -13.32 2.81 -6.83
C LEU A 129 -12.77 2.66 -8.25
N ASP A 130 -12.90 1.49 -8.88
CA ASP A 130 -12.57 1.32 -10.30
C ASP A 130 -13.46 2.22 -11.16
N SER A 131 -12.81 3.05 -11.97
CA SER A 131 -13.39 4.10 -12.78
C SER A 131 -12.90 3.97 -14.21
N GLU A 132 -13.75 4.26 -15.19
CA GLU A 132 -13.43 4.07 -16.62
C GLU A 132 -12.22 4.89 -17.07
N ASP A 133 -12.09 6.12 -16.57
CA ASP A 133 -10.96 7.02 -16.81
C ASP A 133 -9.59 6.49 -16.29
N GLY A 134 -9.61 5.45 -15.45
CA GLY A 134 -8.40 4.83 -14.92
C GLY A 134 -7.68 5.65 -13.86
N GLN A 135 -8.32 6.67 -13.30
CA GLN A 135 -7.71 7.52 -12.28
C GLN A 135 -7.26 6.72 -11.05
N PHE A 136 -8.13 5.85 -10.54
CA PHE A 136 -7.79 5.00 -9.40
C PHE A 136 -6.72 3.96 -9.74
N ALA A 137 -6.77 3.40 -10.96
CA ALA A 137 -5.74 2.48 -11.45
C ALA A 137 -4.36 3.17 -11.51
N LEU A 138 -4.30 4.41 -11.99
CA LEU A 138 -3.05 5.18 -11.98
C LEU A 138 -2.52 5.34 -10.55
N ALA A 139 -3.37 5.76 -9.61
CA ALA A 139 -3.00 5.94 -8.20
C ALA A 139 -2.44 4.65 -7.56
N LEU A 140 -3.09 3.51 -7.82
CA LEU A 140 -2.61 2.19 -7.37
C LEU A 140 -1.24 1.83 -7.94
N SER A 141 -1.00 2.14 -9.21
CA SER A 141 0.26 1.80 -9.91
C SER A 141 1.47 2.64 -9.47
N LYS A 142 1.22 3.83 -8.90
CA LYS A 142 2.25 4.75 -8.37
C LYS A 142 2.85 4.30 -7.04
N ASP A 143 2.18 3.42 -6.29
CA ASP A 143 2.70 2.95 -5.01
C ASP A 143 3.77 1.86 -5.19
N GLU A 144 4.99 2.28 -5.54
CA GLU A 144 6.12 1.41 -5.86
C GLU A 144 6.53 0.45 -4.74
N ARG A 145 6.13 0.73 -3.50
CA ARG A 145 6.54 -0.07 -2.33
C ARG A 145 5.72 -1.35 -2.17
N CYS A 146 4.43 -1.28 -2.46
CA CYS A 146 3.49 -2.39 -2.22
C CYS A 146 2.89 -2.94 -3.52
N PHE A 147 2.82 -2.12 -4.57
CA PHE A 147 2.22 -2.54 -5.83
C PHE A 147 3.10 -3.58 -6.54
N SER A 148 2.50 -4.71 -6.87
CA SER A 148 3.01 -5.65 -7.85
C SER A 148 1.84 -6.34 -8.56
N ARG A 149 1.99 -6.66 -9.84
CA ARG A 149 0.96 -7.42 -10.56
C ARG A 149 0.66 -8.76 -9.88
N SER A 150 1.71 -9.42 -9.42
CA SER A 150 1.64 -10.65 -8.63
C SER A 150 0.78 -10.53 -7.37
N LEU A 151 0.68 -9.35 -6.74
CA LEU A 151 -0.18 -9.17 -5.55
C LEU A 151 -1.66 -9.37 -5.90
N PHE A 152 -2.11 -8.81 -7.02
CA PHE A 152 -3.49 -8.96 -7.49
C PHE A 152 -3.78 -10.40 -7.90
N ASP A 153 -2.84 -11.05 -8.61
CA ASP A 153 -2.98 -12.44 -9.01
C ASP A 153 -3.02 -13.38 -7.78
N CYS A 154 -2.15 -13.14 -6.79
CA CYS A 154 -2.18 -13.85 -5.51
C CYS A 154 -3.51 -13.67 -4.76
N ALA A 155 -4.06 -12.44 -4.74
CA ALA A 155 -5.36 -12.18 -4.14
C ALA A 155 -6.49 -12.92 -4.86
N CYS A 156 -6.50 -12.92 -6.19
CA CYS A 156 -7.45 -13.70 -7.01
C CYS A 156 -7.39 -15.19 -6.70
N VAL A 157 -6.18 -15.78 -6.69
CA VAL A 157 -5.97 -17.19 -6.36
C VAL A 157 -6.47 -17.50 -4.94
N LEU A 158 -6.15 -16.64 -3.99
CA LEU A 158 -6.54 -16.82 -2.58
C LEU A 158 -8.06 -16.78 -2.42
N MET A 159 -8.72 -15.79 -3.01
CA MET A 159 -10.18 -15.63 -2.95
C MET A 159 -10.92 -16.75 -3.69
N SER A 160 -10.41 -17.18 -4.84
CA SER A 160 -10.96 -18.31 -5.60
C SER A 160 -10.86 -19.61 -4.79
N ARG A 161 -9.66 -19.93 -4.26
CA ARG A 161 -9.41 -21.13 -3.45
C ARG A 161 -10.33 -21.23 -2.23
N HIS A 162 -10.61 -20.11 -1.57
CA HIS A 162 -11.44 -20.06 -0.37
C HIS A 162 -12.91 -19.70 -0.62
N ARG A 163 -13.32 -19.56 -1.89
CA ARG A 163 -14.68 -19.17 -2.31
C ARG A 163 -15.20 -17.91 -1.60
N ILE A 164 -14.35 -16.89 -1.53
CA ILE A 164 -14.63 -15.64 -0.82
C ILE A 164 -15.56 -14.71 -1.64
N GLN A 165 -15.39 -14.70 -2.96
CA GLN A 165 -16.12 -13.86 -3.91
C GLN A 165 -16.66 -14.69 -5.08
N THR A 166 -17.64 -14.15 -5.81
CA THR A 166 -18.17 -14.83 -7.00
C THR A 166 -17.19 -14.75 -8.18
N PRO A 167 -17.30 -15.65 -9.19
CA PRO A 167 -16.43 -15.61 -10.36
C PRO A 167 -16.44 -14.27 -11.09
N GLU A 168 -17.60 -13.62 -11.18
CA GLU A 168 -17.75 -12.31 -11.82
C GLU A 168 -17.01 -11.21 -11.05
N GLU A 169 -17.05 -11.25 -9.73
CA GLU A 169 -16.36 -10.29 -8.88
C GLU A 169 -14.85 -10.43 -8.99
N LEU A 170 -14.36 -11.67 -9.04
CA LEU A 170 -12.95 -11.99 -9.27
C LEU A 170 -12.50 -11.50 -10.65
N GLU A 171 -13.32 -11.70 -11.67
CA GLU A 171 -13.01 -11.23 -13.03
C GLU A 171 -12.92 -9.70 -13.08
N ARG A 172 -13.85 -8.98 -12.45
CA ARG A 172 -13.79 -7.51 -12.33
C ARG A 172 -12.49 -7.06 -11.65
N PHE A 173 -12.11 -7.70 -10.55
CA PHE A 173 -10.87 -7.37 -9.85
C PHE A 173 -9.62 -7.72 -10.68
N ALA A 174 -9.62 -8.84 -11.41
CA ALA A 174 -8.54 -9.21 -12.32
C ALA A 174 -8.39 -8.22 -13.48
N ARG A 175 -9.51 -7.71 -14.02
CA ARG A 175 -9.51 -6.66 -15.05
C ARG A 175 -8.91 -5.35 -14.54
N LEU A 176 -9.23 -4.95 -13.30
CA LEU A 176 -8.56 -3.82 -12.65
C LEU A 176 -7.05 -4.05 -12.60
N GLY A 177 -6.60 -5.24 -12.19
CA GLY A 177 -5.19 -5.64 -12.23
C GLY A 177 -4.54 -5.43 -13.61
N ALA A 178 -5.23 -5.82 -14.69
CA ALA A 178 -4.75 -5.61 -16.08
C ALA A 178 -4.70 -4.15 -16.50
N LYS A 179 -5.66 -3.34 -16.03
CA LYS A 179 -5.67 -1.90 -16.28
C LYS A 179 -4.44 -1.21 -15.68
N LEU A 180 -3.99 -1.65 -14.50
CA LEU A 180 -2.81 -1.10 -13.82
C LEU A 180 -1.55 -1.20 -14.67
N ASP A 181 -1.35 -2.34 -15.34
CA ASP A 181 -0.18 -2.56 -16.19
C ASP A 181 -0.17 -1.62 -17.40
N VAL A 182 -1.33 -1.44 -18.04
CA VAL A 182 -1.50 -0.53 -19.19
C VAL A 182 -1.26 0.91 -18.78
N VAL A 183 -1.86 1.34 -17.66
CA VAL A 183 -1.74 2.72 -17.16
C VAL A 183 -0.31 3.04 -16.74
N LYS A 184 0.37 2.09 -16.07
CA LYS A 184 1.78 2.24 -15.68
C LYS A 184 2.71 2.33 -16.90
N LEU A 185 2.47 1.52 -17.92
CA LEU A 185 3.22 1.61 -19.18
C LEU A 185 2.99 2.95 -19.88
N HIS A 186 1.76 3.47 -19.87
CA HIS A 186 1.44 4.76 -20.46
C HIS A 186 2.09 5.92 -19.69
N SER A 187 2.10 5.88 -18.35
CA SER A 187 2.75 6.90 -17.53
C SER A 187 4.27 6.95 -17.73
N LEU A 188 4.92 5.79 -17.92
CA LEU A 188 6.35 5.72 -18.22
C LEU A 188 6.71 6.27 -19.62
N LYS A 189 5.81 6.13 -20.59
CA LYS A 189 6.01 6.68 -21.95
C LYS A 189 5.80 8.20 -22.01
N HIS A 190 4.98 8.74 -21.13
CA HIS A 190 4.66 10.16 -21.02
C HIS A 190 5.45 10.89 -19.93
N GLU A 191 6.37 10.21 -19.26
CA GLU A 191 7.33 10.89 -18.39
C GLU A 191 8.14 11.85 -19.27
N PRO A 192 8.06 13.18 -19.06
CA PRO A 192 8.79 14.11 -19.88
C PRO A 192 10.27 13.76 -19.73
N LYS A 193 10.93 13.41 -20.85
CA LYS A 193 12.38 13.27 -20.90
C LYS A 193 12.96 14.51 -20.24
N ASN A 194 13.57 14.30 -19.07
CA ASN A 194 14.21 15.26 -18.19
C ASN A 194 14.30 16.68 -18.78
N THR A 195 13.29 17.51 -18.53
CA THR A 195 13.19 18.90 -19.02
C THR A 195 14.39 19.74 -18.62
N LEU A 196 15.10 19.39 -17.54
CA LEU A 196 16.33 20.08 -17.13
C LEU A 196 17.52 19.84 -18.06
N ARG A 197 17.57 18.70 -18.76
CA ARG A 197 18.62 18.47 -19.77
C ARG A 197 18.28 19.21 -21.06
N ASP A 198 17.03 19.12 -21.49
CA ASP A 198 16.56 19.76 -22.72
C ASP A 198 16.55 21.29 -22.61
N GLU A 199 16.21 21.86 -21.44
CA GLU A 199 16.32 23.29 -21.16
C GLU A 199 17.78 23.76 -21.12
N ARG A 200 18.71 22.94 -20.61
CA ARG A 200 20.14 23.28 -20.60
C ARG A 200 20.73 23.23 -22.00
N GLU A 201 20.38 22.23 -22.81
CA GLU A 201 20.80 22.14 -24.22
C GLU A 201 20.20 23.28 -25.05
N ALA A 202 18.93 23.63 -24.83
CA ALA A 202 18.28 24.79 -25.44
C ALA A 202 18.95 26.12 -25.02
N TRP A 203 19.36 26.24 -23.77
CA TRP A 203 20.08 27.41 -23.28
C TRP A 203 21.48 27.54 -23.87
N TRP A 204 22.21 26.42 -24.02
CA TRP A 204 23.53 26.42 -24.66
C TRP A 204 23.45 26.73 -26.15
N THR A 205 22.44 26.21 -26.85
CA THR A 205 22.23 26.49 -28.28
C THR A 205 21.85 27.93 -28.54
N LEU A 206 20.92 28.51 -27.76
CA LEU A 206 20.58 29.94 -27.86
C LEU A 206 21.78 30.85 -27.58
N ARG A 207 22.61 30.50 -26.59
CA ARG A 207 23.79 31.27 -26.23
C ARG A 207 24.92 31.14 -27.25
N ALA A 208 25.07 30.00 -27.92
CA ALA A 208 26.01 29.83 -29.02
C ALA A 208 25.66 30.76 -30.20
N VAL A 209 24.36 30.86 -30.52
CA VAL A 209 23.85 31.76 -31.57
C VAL A 209 24.08 33.25 -31.21
N GLU A 210 23.88 33.64 -29.95
CA GLU A 210 24.17 35.01 -29.49
C GLU A 210 25.67 35.36 -29.56
N VAL A 211 26.55 34.40 -29.27
CA VAL A 211 28.01 34.58 -29.33
C VAL A 211 28.50 34.66 -30.78
N GLU A 212 27.95 33.85 -31.69
CA GLU A 212 28.25 33.94 -33.13
C GLU A 212 27.75 35.27 -33.73
N SER A 213 26.54 35.70 -33.39
CA SER A 213 26.00 37.00 -33.83
C SER A 213 26.80 38.20 -33.28
N SER A 214 27.34 38.08 -32.08
CA SER A 214 28.19 39.12 -31.47
C SER A 214 29.63 39.15 -32.02
N ALA A 215 30.08 38.07 -32.66
CA ALA A 215 31.40 38.01 -33.31
C ALA A 215 31.41 38.67 -34.70
N GLU A 216 30.26 38.70 -35.39
CA GLU A 216 30.08 39.39 -36.68
C GLU A 216 29.96 40.92 -36.53
N CYS A 217 29.38 41.39 -35.43
CA CYS A 217 29.32 42.80 -35.06
C CYS A 217 30.53 43.18 -34.20
N GLY A 218 31.69 43.41 -34.84
CA GLY A 218 32.95 43.69 -34.17
C GLY A 218 32.88 44.80 -33.10
N ASN A 219 32.81 44.40 -31.82
CA ASN A 219 33.13 45.29 -30.71
C ASN A 219 33.64 44.51 -29.48
N THR A 220 34.96 44.50 -29.30
CA THR A 220 35.63 43.97 -28.11
C THR A 220 35.45 44.90 -26.91
N ARG A 221 34.74 44.45 -25.87
CA ARG A 221 35.05 44.59 -24.41
C ARG A 221 33.78 44.62 -23.56
N GLN A 222 33.45 43.48 -22.95
CA GLN A 222 33.16 43.34 -21.51
C GLN A 222 32.87 41.85 -21.22
N LEU A 223 33.87 41.14 -20.70
CA LEU A 223 33.73 39.76 -20.24
C LEU A 223 32.88 39.72 -18.97
N ILE A 224 31.72 39.09 -19.11
CA ILE A 224 30.65 38.90 -18.12
C ILE A 224 31.12 37.97 -16.99
N ARG A 225 30.93 38.40 -15.72
CA ARG A 225 31.08 37.53 -14.53
C ARG A 225 30.03 36.42 -14.54
N PRO A 226 30.32 35.17 -14.15
CA PRO A 226 29.34 34.10 -14.19
C PRO A 226 28.46 34.12 -12.93
N THR A 227 27.18 34.47 -13.09
CA THR A 227 26.13 34.11 -12.13
C THR A 227 25.29 32.99 -12.75
N GLY A 228 25.81 31.76 -12.69
CA GLY A 228 25.01 30.58 -12.95
C GLY A 228 24.00 30.35 -11.81
N PRO A 229 22.89 29.63 -12.06
CA PRO A 229 21.88 29.36 -11.04
C PRO A 229 22.48 28.53 -9.89
N LYS A 230 22.33 29.03 -8.66
CA LYS A 230 22.70 28.28 -7.44
C LYS A 230 21.75 27.09 -7.29
N ARG A 231 22.31 25.88 -7.28
CA ARG A 231 21.60 24.66 -6.87
C ARG A 231 21.00 24.87 -5.47
N ARG A 232 19.69 24.64 -5.32
CA ARG A 232 19.03 24.32 -4.05
C ARG A 232 18.47 22.91 -4.17
#